data_AF-A0A955NPE5-F1
#
_entry.id   AF-A0A955NPE5-F1
#
_cell.length_a   1.000
_cell.length_b   1.000
_cell.length_c   1.000
_cell.angle_alpha   90.00
_cell.angle_beta   90.00
_cell.angle_gamma   90.00
#
_symmetry.space_group_name_H-M   'P 1'
#
loop_
_entity.id
_entity.type
_entity.pdbx_description
1 polymer ?
#
loop_
_entity_poly.entity_id
_entity_poly.type
_entity_poly.pdbx_seq_one_letter_code
_entity_poly.pdbx_strand_id
1 'polypeptide(L)'
;MALIVTSQQRRNALLTGLALVCFMILYIGYVWRDPLGPRGGSWPGIFFGVIAYLMMLFAGFLGVRKKVRTWPLGKATFWMNGHIWLGLLSVAVVFFHTGFQFGHGLALVVMILFLISIVTGIYGLAVQQFLPRTMLKQVTSETIFELIPDQVANLKSEADDLVQTVCGNVEANLEPRSFLEIKNENLEGGIVIFEVTPRQGFPVGRETNLPFPAINSSLAPSHFLIEKKDEGFQIRTIAPKEERDRFPLKVAGEVVETAELPDRTRIQAGDYEFEFQYAPPIGAATLKGYYLEKIRPYFELWPSRETKTRFRSVEDIHNCFDHFRKFLPQGSFHEVCNNLSLLCEERRQLILQDRLHRWMHGWLIFHVPLSIVLIVLTLVHAILALWY
;
A
#
# COMPACT_ATOMS: atom_id res chain seq x y z
N MET A 1 -20.63 -12.28 -13.66
CA MET A 1 -20.59 -13.68 -13.19
C MET A 1 -20.69 -14.60 -14.40
N ALA A 2 -19.59 -14.76 -15.13
CA ALA A 2 -19.46 -15.74 -16.21
C ALA A 2 -18.04 -16.30 -16.06
N LEU A 3 -17.95 -17.48 -15.45
CA LEU A 3 -16.72 -18.27 -15.45
C LEU A 3 -16.40 -18.55 -16.91
N ILE A 4 -15.43 -17.84 -17.47
CA ILE A 4 -14.77 -18.23 -18.72
C ILE A 4 -13.99 -19.50 -18.39
N VAL A 5 -14.71 -20.62 -18.30
CA VAL A 5 -14.11 -21.94 -18.33
C VAL A 5 -13.59 -22.07 -19.74
N THR A 6 -12.29 -21.81 -19.91
CA THR A 6 -11.62 -21.93 -21.20
C THR A 6 -11.92 -23.31 -21.79
N SER A 7 -11.96 -23.43 -23.11
CA SER A 7 -12.18 -24.70 -23.80
C SER A 7 -11.23 -25.81 -23.29
N GLN A 8 -10.00 -25.42 -22.93
CA GLN A 8 -9.02 -26.26 -22.26
C GLN A 8 -9.51 -26.82 -20.92
N GLN A 9 -10.06 -25.99 -20.03
CA GLN A 9 -10.58 -26.43 -18.72
C GLN A 9 -11.80 -27.33 -18.89
N ARG A 10 -12.70 -27.02 -19.84
CA ARG A 10 -13.85 -27.90 -20.16
C ARG A 10 -13.37 -29.27 -20.65
N ARG A 11 -12.39 -29.32 -21.53
CA ARG A 11 -11.82 -30.58 -22.03
C ARG A 11 -11.19 -31.40 -20.90
N ASN A 12 -10.38 -30.78 -20.05
CA ASN A 12 -9.76 -31.48 -18.93
C ASN A 12 -10.80 -32.00 -17.93
N ALA A 13 -11.88 -31.25 -17.68
CA ALA A 13 -12.99 -31.69 -16.85
C ALA A 13 -13.70 -32.92 -17.44
N LEU A 14 -13.99 -32.90 -18.74
CA LEU A 14 -14.58 -34.04 -19.44
C LEU A 14 -13.68 -35.28 -19.38
N LEU A 15 -12.39 -35.13 -19.66
CA LEU A 15 -11.42 -36.23 -19.59
C LEU A 15 -11.33 -36.82 -18.18
N THR A 16 -11.30 -35.97 -17.15
CA THR A 16 -11.27 -36.41 -15.76
C THR A 16 -12.58 -37.10 -15.36
N GLY A 17 -13.72 -36.58 -15.82
CA GLY A 17 -15.03 -37.20 -15.61
C GLY A 17 -15.15 -38.57 -16.28
N LEU A 18 -14.68 -38.71 -17.52
CA LEU A 18 -14.64 -40.00 -18.22
C LEU A 18 -13.73 -41.00 -17.52
N ALA A 19 -12.54 -40.56 -17.08
CA ALA A 19 -11.63 -41.40 -16.30
C ALA A 19 -12.27 -41.85 -14.97
N LEU A 20 -12.96 -40.94 -14.27
CA LEU A 20 -13.70 -41.26 -13.04
C LEU A 20 -14.79 -42.31 -13.29
N VAL A 21 -15.59 -42.14 -14.35
CA VAL A 21 -16.63 -43.12 -14.73
C VAL A 21 -16.00 -44.46 -15.06
N CYS A 22 -14.88 -44.49 -15.77
CA CYS A 22 -14.15 -45.72 -16.07
C CYS A 22 -13.68 -46.43 -14.79
N PHE A 23 -13.01 -45.72 -13.87
CA PHE A 23 -12.60 -46.28 -12.59
C PHE A 23 -13.79 -46.73 -11.73
N MET A 24 -14.90 -46.01 -11.79
CA MET A 24 -16.13 -46.38 -11.08
C MET A 24 -16.73 -47.68 -11.63
N ILE A 25 -16.77 -47.87 -12.96
CA ILE A 25 -17.22 -49.13 -13.58
C ILE A 25 -16.30 -50.29 -13.16
N LEU A 26 -14.98 -50.08 -13.17
CA LEU A 26 -14.02 -51.07 -12.70
C LEU A 26 -14.23 -51.42 -11.22
N TYR A 27 -14.49 -50.42 -10.38
CA TYR A 27 -14.75 -50.60 -8.96
C TYR A 27 -16.07 -51.35 -8.70
N ILE A 28 -17.16 -51.02 -9.42
CA ILE A 28 -18.43 -51.75 -9.32
C ILE A 28 -18.22 -53.21 -9.74
N GLY A 29 -17.51 -53.44 -10.85
CA GLY A 29 -17.17 -54.78 -11.31
C GLY A 29 -16.23 -55.52 -10.35
N TYR A 30 -15.46 -54.83 -9.52
CA TYR A 30 -14.69 -55.41 -8.42
C TYR A 30 -15.62 -55.83 -7.27
N VAL A 31 -16.47 -54.92 -6.78
CA VAL A 31 -17.43 -55.19 -5.69
C VAL A 31 -18.36 -56.35 -6.03
N TRP A 32 -18.75 -56.48 -7.30
CA TRP A 32 -19.64 -57.57 -7.74
C TRP A 32 -18.95 -58.94 -7.80
N ARG A 33 -17.62 -58.98 -8.00
CA ARG A 33 -16.86 -60.22 -8.17
C ARG A 33 -16.27 -60.75 -6.88
N ASP A 34 -16.01 -59.89 -5.90
CA ASP A 34 -15.33 -60.28 -4.65
C ASP A 34 -16.35 -60.52 -3.52
N PRO A 35 -16.56 -61.79 -3.10
CA PRO A 35 -17.51 -62.12 -2.03
C PRO A 35 -17.14 -61.53 -0.67
N LEU A 36 -15.86 -61.20 -0.46
CA LEU A 36 -15.33 -60.66 0.79
C LEU A 36 -15.44 -59.14 0.89
N GLY A 37 -15.91 -58.50 -0.18
CA GLY A 37 -16.05 -57.06 -0.32
C GLY A 37 -14.74 -56.32 -0.58
N PRO A 38 -14.81 -55.02 -0.86
CA PRO A 38 -13.65 -54.22 -1.26
C PRO A 38 -12.66 -53.99 -0.11
N ARG A 39 -11.38 -54.27 -0.35
CA ARG A 39 -10.28 -54.14 0.65
C ARG A 39 -9.00 -53.65 -0.01
N GLY A 40 -8.22 -52.83 0.70
CA GLY A 40 -6.95 -52.28 0.21
C GLY A 40 -5.89 -53.32 -0.17
N GLY A 41 -5.81 -54.43 0.58
CA GLY A 41 -4.86 -55.52 0.33
C GLY A 41 -5.29 -56.52 -0.75
N SER A 42 -6.50 -56.39 -1.32
CA SER A 42 -6.91 -57.27 -2.42
C SER A 42 -6.14 -56.93 -3.69
N TRP A 43 -6.05 -57.88 -4.64
CA TRP A 43 -5.39 -57.62 -5.92
C TRP A 43 -6.00 -56.40 -6.67
N PRO A 44 -7.34 -56.25 -6.78
CA PRO A 44 -7.94 -55.04 -7.34
C PRO A 44 -7.68 -53.79 -6.48
N GLY A 45 -7.68 -53.91 -5.15
CA GLY A 45 -7.36 -52.81 -4.24
C GLY A 45 -5.95 -52.27 -4.48
N ILE A 46 -4.95 -53.15 -4.57
CA ILE A 46 -3.56 -52.80 -4.86
C ILE A 46 -3.45 -52.09 -6.21
N PHE A 47 -4.18 -52.53 -7.24
CA PHE A 47 -4.21 -51.84 -8.53
C PHE A 47 -4.65 -50.38 -8.40
N PHE A 48 -5.76 -50.12 -7.71
CA PHE A 48 -6.20 -48.74 -7.44
C PHE A 48 -5.16 -47.96 -6.62
N GLY A 49 -4.53 -48.61 -5.65
CA GLY A 49 -3.46 -48.02 -4.83
C GLY A 49 -2.24 -47.59 -5.65
N VAL A 50 -1.75 -48.43 -6.56
CA VAL A 50 -0.64 -48.12 -7.46
C VAL A 50 -1.01 -46.95 -8.38
N ILE A 51 -2.20 -46.97 -8.98
CA ILE A 51 -2.66 -45.86 -9.84
C ILE A 51 -2.76 -44.55 -9.05
N ALA A 52 -3.34 -44.57 -7.84
CA ALA A 52 -3.40 -43.40 -6.98
C ALA A 52 -2.01 -42.86 -6.64
N TYR A 53 -1.08 -43.74 -6.26
CA TYR A 53 0.29 -43.33 -5.94
C TYR A 53 1.02 -42.74 -7.16
N LEU A 54 0.84 -43.30 -8.36
CA LEU A 54 1.38 -42.72 -9.60
C LEU A 54 0.81 -41.32 -9.90
N MET A 55 -0.49 -41.10 -9.66
CA MET A 55 -1.10 -39.77 -9.78
C MET A 55 -0.49 -38.77 -8.79
N MET A 56 -0.26 -39.21 -7.53
CA MET A 56 0.40 -38.39 -6.51
C MET A 56 1.85 -38.07 -6.87
N LEU A 57 2.62 -39.05 -7.36
CA LEU A 57 3.99 -38.84 -7.83
C LEU A 57 4.05 -37.83 -8.98
N PHE A 58 3.14 -37.94 -9.95
CA PHE A 58 3.02 -36.96 -11.03
C PHE A 58 2.75 -35.56 -10.47
N ALA A 59 1.84 -35.43 -9.51
CA ALA A 59 1.50 -34.17 -8.88
C ALA A 59 2.70 -33.56 -8.13
N GLY A 60 3.48 -34.36 -7.41
CA GLY A 60 4.69 -33.92 -6.69
C GLY A 60 5.84 -33.54 -7.62
N PHE A 61 5.96 -34.20 -8.78
CA PHE A 61 7.01 -33.94 -9.76
C PHE A 61 6.96 -32.51 -10.36
N LEU A 62 5.79 -31.85 -10.32
CA LEU A 62 5.66 -30.44 -10.67
C LEU A 62 6.63 -29.55 -9.85
N GLY A 63 6.85 -29.86 -8.57
CA GLY A 63 7.77 -29.14 -7.70
C GLY A 63 9.24 -29.28 -8.14
N VAL A 64 9.64 -30.50 -8.52
CA VAL A 64 10.99 -30.81 -9.03
C VAL A 64 11.24 -30.08 -10.35
N ARG A 65 10.28 -30.13 -11.28
CA ARG A 65 10.36 -29.42 -12.56
C ARG A 65 10.52 -27.91 -12.38
N LYS A 66 9.85 -27.30 -11.38
CA LYS A 66 10.03 -25.87 -11.10
C LYS A 66 11.44 -25.53 -10.62
N LYS A 67 12.11 -26.45 -9.92
CA LYS A 67 13.49 -26.28 -9.43
C LYS A 67 14.52 -26.47 -10.55
N VAL A 68 14.22 -27.28 -11.56
CA VAL A 68 15.11 -27.58 -12.70
C VAL A 68 14.53 -26.98 -13.99
N ARG A 69 14.80 -25.68 -14.22
CA ARG A 69 14.23 -24.92 -15.35
C ARG A 69 14.76 -25.35 -16.73
N THR A 70 15.86 -26.10 -16.79
CA THR A 70 16.52 -26.51 -18.04
C THR A 70 15.90 -27.73 -18.71
N TRP A 71 14.96 -28.44 -18.06
CA TRP A 71 14.38 -29.66 -18.61
C TRP A 71 13.26 -29.37 -19.63
N PRO A 72 13.34 -29.89 -20.88
CA PRO A 72 12.34 -29.67 -21.94
C PRO A 72 11.05 -30.49 -21.74
N LEU A 73 10.73 -30.91 -20.52
CA LEU A 73 9.56 -31.73 -20.20
C LEU A 73 8.30 -30.86 -20.17
N GLY A 74 7.68 -30.68 -21.34
CA GLY A 74 6.32 -30.16 -21.51
C GLY A 74 6.08 -28.69 -21.11
N LYS A 75 4.91 -28.16 -21.49
CA LYS A 75 4.49 -26.78 -21.17
C LYS A 75 4.08 -26.66 -19.70
N ALA A 76 4.34 -25.51 -19.07
CA ALA A 76 3.97 -25.28 -17.66
C ALA A 76 2.46 -25.41 -17.40
N THR A 77 1.65 -25.02 -18.37
CA THR A 77 0.19 -25.15 -18.35
C THR A 77 -0.27 -26.61 -18.32
N PHE A 78 0.46 -27.52 -18.97
CA PHE A 78 0.15 -28.96 -18.93
C PHE A 78 0.35 -29.53 -17.53
N TRP A 79 1.50 -29.27 -16.92
CA TRP A 79 1.81 -29.77 -15.57
C TRP A 79 0.88 -29.21 -14.51
N MET A 80 0.56 -27.92 -14.55
CA MET A 80 -0.38 -27.32 -13.60
C MET A 80 -1.77 -27.92 -13.74
N ASN A 81 -2.27 -28.06 -14.97
CA ASN A 81 -3.56 -28.70 -15.20
C ASN A 81 -3.56 -30.16 -14.74
N GLY A 82 -2.51 -30.93 -15.08
CA GLY A 82 -2.38 -32.31 -14.64
C GLY A 82 -2.35 -32.43 -13.12
N HIS A 83 -1.59 -31.59 -12.43
CA HIS A 83 -1.53 -31.56 -10.95
C HIS A 83 -2.93 -31.33 -10.34
N ILE A 84 -3.70 -30.37 -10.84
CA ILE A 84 -5.04 -30.07 -10.31
C ILE A 84 -6.00 -31.23 -10.61
N TRP A 85 -6.10 -31.66 -11.88
CA TRP A 85 -7.11 -32.62 -12.31
C TRP A 85 -6.80 -34.05 -11.84
N LEU A 86 -5.52 -34.49 -11.89
CA LEU A 86 -5.12 -35.78 -11.33
C LEU A 86 -5.14 -35.76 -9.81
N GLY A 87 -4.83 -34.63 -9.16
CA GLY A 87 -4.98 -34.47 -7.72
C GLY A 87 -6.43 -34.68 -7.28
N LEU A 88 -7.39 -34.06 -7.95
CA LEU A 88 -8.82 -34.27 -7.68
C LEU A 88 -9.27 -35.70 -7.98
N LEU A 89 -8.86 -36.27 -9.11
CA LEU A 89 -9.20 -37.65 -9.47
C LEU A 89 -8.64 -38.66 -8.46
N SER A 90 -7.44 -38.41 -7.93
CA SER A 90 -6.78 -39.29 -6.97
C SER A 90 -7.62 -39.51 -5.72
N VAL A 91 -8.47 -38.55 -5.32
CA VAL A 91 -9.38 -38.71 -4.18
C VAL A 91 -10.27 -39.93 -4.40
N ALA A 92 -11.01 -39.98 -5.51
CA ALA A 92 -11.89 -41.11 -5.78
C ALA A 92 -11.11 -42.44 -5.87
N VAL A 93 -9.96 -42.43 -6.53
CA VAL A 93 -9.13 -43.64 -6.69
C VAL A 93 -8.58 -44.15 -5.34
N VAL A 94 -8.19 -43.26 -4.42
CA VAL A 94 -7.76 -43.61 -3.06
C VAL A 94 -8.92 -44.23 -2.26
N PHE A 95 -10.13 -43.69 -2.36
CA PHE A 95 -11.31 -44.29 -1.71
C PHE A 95 -11.67 -45.65 -2.32
N PHE A 96 -11.49 -45.84 -3.62
CA PHE A 96 -11.66 -47.14 -4.28
C PHE A 96 -10.61 -48.16 -3.83
N HIS A 97 -9.36 -47.72 -3.62
CA HIS A 97 -8.31 -48.56 -3.05
C HIS A 97 -8.72 -49.09 -1.68
N THR A 98 -9.18 -48.22 -0.77
CA THR A 98 -9.51 -48.66 0.60
C THR A 98 -10.89 -49.28 0.76
N GLY A 99 -11.69 -49.37 -0.31
CA GLY A 99 -13.08 -49.80 -0.21
C GLY A 99 -13.93 -48.89 0.67
N PHE A 100 -13.64 -47.58 0.68
CA PHE A 100 -14.24 -46.56 1.56
C PHE A 100 -13.98 -46.73 3.05
N GLN A 101 -12.95 -47.50 3.41
CA GLN A 101 -12.50 -47.64 4.79
C GLN A 101 -11.32 -46.71 5.06
N PHE A 102 -11.20 -46.19 6.27
CA PHE A 102 -10.09 -45.28 6.64
C PHE A 102 -8.83 -46.03 7.10
N GLY A 103 -8.95 -47.35 7.33
CA GLY A 103 -7.87 -48.15 7.90
C GLY A 103 -7.56 -47.76 9.35
N HIS A 104 -6.42 -48.23 9.85
CA HIS A 104 -5.92 -47.97 11.20
C HIS A 104 -4.40 -47.75 11.18
N GLY A 105 -3.84 -47.22 12.27
CA GLY A 105 -2.41 -46.96 12.40
C GLY A 105 -1.89 -46.05 11.29
N LEU A 106 -0.87 -46.51 10.56
CA LEU A 106 -0.23 -45.74 9.48
C LEU A 106 -1.19 -45.39 8.35
N ALA A 107 -2.11 -46.29 7.97
CA ALA A 107 -3.05 -46.05 6.88
C ALA A 107 -3.98 -44.87 7.16
N LEU A 108 -4.45 -44.75 8.41
CA LEU A 108 -5.28 -43.63 8.85
C LEU A 108 -4.50 -42.30 8.81
N VAL A 109 -3.24 -42.31 9.27
CA VAL A 109 -2.37 -41.12 9.22
C VAL A 109 -2.16 -40.66 7.78
N VAL A 110 -1.83 -41.59 6.87
CA VAL A 110 -1.66 -41.29 5.44
C VAL A 110 -2.96 -40.74 4.83
N MET A 111 -4.11 -41.33 5.17
CA MET A 111 -5.42 -40.83 4.71
C MET A 111 -5.70 -39.41 5.20
N ILE A 112 -5.46 -39.10 6.49
CA ILE A 112 -5.65 -37.76 7.04
C ILE A 112 -4.72 -36.76 6.35
N LEU A 113 -3.42 -37.07 6.22
CA LEU A 113 -2.46 -36.21 5.54
C LEU A 113 -2.82 -35.98 4.08
N PHE A 114 -3.34 -37.01 3.39
CA PHE A 114 -3.85 -36.90 2.04
C PHE A 114 -5.02 -35.92 1.95
N LEU A 115 -6.03 -36.06 2.82
CA LEU A 115 -7.18 -35.14 2.84
C LEU A 115 -6.76 -33.70 3.16
N ILE A 116 -5.84 -33.49 4.12
CA ILE A 116 -5.28 -32.16 4.41
C ILE A 116 -4.53 -31.62 3.18
N SER A 117 -3.77 -32.45 2.47
CA SER A 117 -3.08 -32.05 1.23
C SER A 117 -4.08 -31.63 0.15
N ILE A 118 -5.22 -32.30 0.00
CA ILE A 118 -6.28 -31.91 -0.94
C ILE A 118 -6.90 -30.57 -0.54
N VAL A 119 -7.25 -30.38 0.74
CA VAL A 119 -7.83 -29.11 1.23
C VAL A 119 -6.87 -27.94 1.03
N THR A 120 -5.60 -28.13 1.38
CA THR A 120 -4.58 -27.10 1.16
C THR A 120 -4.34 -26.83 -0.33
N GLY A 121 -4.42 -27.84 -1.20
CA GLY A 121 -4.36 -27.66 -2.65
C GLY A 121 -5.53 -26.84 -3.21
N ILE A 122 -6.76 -27.12 -2.77
CA ILE A 122 -7.97 -26.36 -3.13
C ILE A 122 -7.85 -24.91 -2.65
N TYR A 123 -7.34 -24.69 -1.44
CA TYR A 123 -7.05 -23.36 -0.92
C TYR A 123 -6.04 -22.62 -1.82
N GLY A 124 -4.97 -23.28 -2.25
CA GLY A 124 -4.01 -22.73 -3.21
C GLY A 124 -4.64 -22.33 -4.54
N LEU A 125 -5.54 -23.16 -5.07
CA LEU A 125 -6.29 -22.85 -6.29
C LEU A 125 -7.19 -21.62 -6.11
N ALA A 126 -7.88 -21.51 -4.97
CA ALA A 126 -8.71 -20.37 -4.64
C ALA A 126 -7.87 -19.09 -4.60
N VAL A 127 -6.75 -19.10 -3.85
CA VAL A 127 -5.79 -17.99 -3.80
C VAL A 127 -5.35 -17.61 -5.23
N GLN A 128 -4.87 -18.56 -6.03
CA GLN A 128 -4.44 -18.29 -7.41
C GLN A 128 -5.54 -17.73 -8.34
N GLN A 129 -6.82 -18.00 -8.08
CA GLN A 129 -7.92 -17.46 -8.89
C GLN A 129 -8.39 -16.08 -8.43
N PHE A 130 -8.32 -15.79 -7.13
CA PHE A 130 -8.72 -14.51 -6.56
C PHE A 130 -7.62 -13.45 -6.67
N LEU A 131 -6.35 -13.82 -6.46
CA LEU A 131 -5.22 -12.90 -6.46
C LEU A 131 -5.10 -12.07 -7.77
N PRO A 132 -5.08 -12.68 -8.98
CA PRO A 132 -4.87 -11.94 -10.22
C PRO A 132 -6.06 -11.06 -10.58
N ARG A 133 -7.28 -11.45 -10.18
CA ARG A 133 -8.50 -10.69 -10.45
C ARG A 133 -8.55 -9.39 -9.67
N THR A 134 -8.01 -9.39 -8.45
CA THR A 134 -7.92 -8.18 -7.63
C THR A 134 -6.79 -7.28 -8.12
N MET A 135 -5.62 -7.86 -8.48
CA MET A 135 -4.51 -7.09 -9.05
C MET A 135 -4.89 -6.41 -10.36
N LEU A 136 -5.45 -7.14 -11.34
CA LEU A 136 -5.85 -6.57 -12.64
C LEU A 136 -6.90 -5.45 -12.54
N LYS A 137 -7.66 -5.38 -11.44
CA LYS A 137 -8.67 -4.34 -11.20
C LYS A 137 -8.14 -3.15 -10.41
N GLN A 138 -7.05 -3.32 -9.66
CA GLN A 138 -6.65 -2.37 -8.63
C GLN A 138 -5.17 -2.01 -8.64
N VAL A 139 -4.34 -2.66 -9.46
CA VAL A 139 -2.88 -2.49 -9.51
C VAL A 139 -2.47 -2.33 -10.97
N THR A 140 -2.07 -1.11 -11.34
CA THR A 140 -1.71 -0.76 -12.73
C THR A 140 -0.25 -1.09 -13.04
N SER A 141 0.61 -1.11 -12.02
CA SER A 141 2.06 -1.34 -12.16
C SER A 141 2.52 -2.51 -11.28
N GLU A 142 2.93 -3.62 -11.90
CA GLU A 142 3.50 -4.77 -11.17
C GLU A 142 4.95 -4.45 -10.75
N THR A 143 5.19 -4.26 -9.45
CA THR A 143 6.55 -4.11 -8.89
C THR A 143 7.10 -5.49 -8.50
N ILE A 144 8.41 -5.72 -8.58
CA ILE A 144 9.00 -6.96 -8.03
C ILE A 144 8.88 -6.93 -6.49
N PHE A 145 8.42 -8.02 -5.88
CA PHE A 145 8.14 -8.07 -4.43
C PHE A 145 9.33 -7.64 -3.55
N GLU A 146 10.54 -8.03 -3.93
CA GLU A 146 11.77 -7.70 -3.19
C GLU A 146 12.08 -6.20 -3.20
N LEU A 147 11.57 -5.45 -4.19
CA LEU A 147 11.77 -4.00 -4.33
C LEU A 147 10.68 -3.18 -3.64
N ILE A 148 9.65 -3.81 -3.06
CA ILE A 148 8.57 -3.07 -2.37
C ILE A 148 9.11 -2.14 -1.27
N PRO A 149 10.08 -2.53 -0.41
CA PRO A 149 10.64 -1.64 0.60
C PRO A 149 11.26 -0.37 -0.01
N ASP A 150 12.01 -0.52 -1.10
CA ASP A 150 12.69 0.58 -1.78
C ASP A 150 11.70 1.51 -2.46
N GLN A 151 10.66 0.96 -3.12
CA GLN A 151 9.60 1.78 -3.70
C GLN A 151 8.85 2.59 -2.65
N VAL A 152 8.63 2.03 -1.46
CA VAL A 152 7.98 2.76 -0.36
C VAL A 152 8.86 3.91 0.14
N ALA A 153 10.17 3.70 0.20
CA ALA A 153 11.11 4.76 0.53
C ALA A 153 11.12 5.87 -0.54
N ASN A 154 11.07 5.50 -1.82
CA ASN A 154 10.98 6.46 -2.93
C ASN A 154 9.69 7.28 -2.86
N LEU A 155 8.53 6.64 -2.65
CA LEU A 155 7.25 7.32 -2.49
C LEU A 155 7.25 8.30 -1.30
N LYS A 156 7.92 7.93 -0.20
CA LYS A 156 8.10 8.82 0.95
C LYS A 156 8.92 10.05 0.57
N SER A 157 10.06 9.84 -0.11
CA SER A 157 10.94 10.94 -0.54
C SER A 157 10.19 11.89 -1.48
N GLU A 158 9.49 11.35 -2.48
CA GLU A 158 8.73 12.15 -3.44
C GLU A 158 7.60 12.94 -2.76
N ALA A 159 6.93 12.34 -1.76
CA ALA A 159 5.93 13.04 -0.95
C ALA A 159 6.53 14.16 -0.08
N ASP A 160 7.70 13.93 0.53
CA ASP A 160 8.43 14.94 1.31
C ASP A 160 8.84 16.12 0.39
N ASP A 161 9.36 15.84 -0.82
CA ASP A 161 9.79 16.85 -1.81
C ASP A 161 8.61 17.70 -2.34
N LEU A 162 7.47 17.07 -2.64
CA LEU A 162 6.24 17.76 -3.08
C LEU A 162 5.75 18.77 -2.04
N VAL A 163 5.76 18.38 -0.76
CA VAL A 163 5.33 19.26 0.33
C VAL A 163 6.36 20.36 0.55
N GLN A 164 7.66 20.07 0.43
CA GLN A 164 8.74 21.04 0.56
C GLN A 164 8.67 22.15 -0.48
N THR A 165 8.26 21.83 -1.71
CA THR A 165 8.12 22.78 -2.82
C THR A 165 7.15 23.93 -2.49
N VAL A 166 6.09 23.64 -1.71
CA VAL A 166 5.05 24.62 -1.36
C VAL A 166 5.20 25.16 0.07
N CYS A 167 5.75 24.37 0.99
CA CYS A 167 5.82 24.71 2.42
C CYS A 167 7.21 25.20 2.88
N GLY A 168 8.24 25.11 2.04
CA GLY A 168 9.63 25.22 2.49
C GLY A 168 10.05 24.01 3.32
N ASN A 169 11.13 24.13 4.10
CA ASN A 169 11.74 23.01 4.83
C ASN A 169 10.72 22.25 5.72
N VAL A 170 10.49 20.96 5.41
CA VAL A 170 9.49 20.10 6.08
C VAL A 170 9.91 19.73 7.51
N GLU A 171 11.21 19.70 7.80
CA GLU A 171 11.77 19.41 9.12
C GLU A 171 11.80 20.62 10.07
N ALA A 172 11.59 21.85 9.60
CA ALA A 172 11.61 23.05 10.45
C ALA A 172 10.31 23.21 11.26
N ASN A 173 10.36 23.36 12.59
CA ASN A 173 9.15 23.58 13.41
C ASN A 173 8.47 24.91 13.07
N LEU A 174 7.20 24.86 12.69
CA LEU A 174 6.34 26.03 12.54
C LEU A 174 5.40 26.09 13.74
N GLU A 175 5.77 26.82 14.77
CA GLU A 175 4.87 27.14 15.89
C GLU A 175 3.81 28.14 15.41
N PRO A 176 2.50 27.92 15.66
CA PRO A 176 1.46 28.87 15.29
C PRO A 176 1.51 30.08 16.23
N ARG A 177 2.01 31.22 15.73
CA ARG A 177 1.97 32.51 16.45
C ARG A 177 1.15 33.53 15.67
N SER A 178 0.48 34.40 16.42
CA SER A 178 -0.54 35.35 15.96
C SER A 178 -0.12 36.17 14.73
N PHE A 179 -0.96 36.13 13.70
CA PHE A 179 -0.71 36.71 12.38
C PHE A 179 -1.50 38.01 12.16
N LEU A 180 -0.87 39.04 11.59
CA LEU A 180 -1.54 40.25 11.09
C LEU A 180 -1.71 40.15 9.57
N GLU A 181 -2.96 40.04 9.12
CA GLU A 181 -3.33 40.01 7.70
C GLU A 181 -3.44 41.45 7.16
N ILE A 182 -2.52 41.85 6.26
CA ILE A 182 -2.63 43.11 5.53
C ILE A 182 -3.13 42.78 4.12
N LYS A 183 -4.41 43.07 3.87
CA LYS A 183 -5.06 42.83 2.58
C LYS A 183 -4.83 44.03 1.67
N ASN A 184 -4.15 43.85 0.54
CA ASN A 184 -4.14 44.83 -0.55
C ASN A 184 -4.67 44.15 -1.82
N GLU A 185 -5.81 44.63 -2.33
CA GLU A 185 -6.56 44.00 -3.41
C GLU A 185 -6.01 44.28 -4.81
N ASN A 186 -4.86 44.97 -4.94
CA ASN A 186 -4.29 45.38 -6.23
C ASN A 186 -2.85 44.89 -6.52
N LEU A 187 -2.34 43.89 -5.80
CA LEU A 187 -1.02 43.30 -6.08
C LEU A 187 -1.16 41.85 -6.55
N GLU A 188 -0.88 41.60 -7.83
CA GLU A 188 -0.54 40.27 -8.34
C GLU A 188 0.82 39.84 -7.76
N GLY A 189 0.82 39.46 -6.49
CA GLY A 189 2.02 39.11 -5.73
C GLY A 189 1.62 38.78 -4.30
N GLY A 190 1.94 37.56 -3.87
CA GLY A 190 1.37 36.92 -2.69
C GLY A 190 1.31 37.78 -1.42
N ILE A 191 0.21 37.62 -0.68
CA ILE A 191 0.00 38.21 0.64
C ILE A 191 1.13 37.74 1.58
N VAL A 192 1.98 38.66 2.01
CA VAL A 192 2.99 38.40 3.04
C VAL A 192 2.39 38.81 4.38
N ILE A 193 2.13 37.81 5.21
CA ILE A 193 1.64 37.97 6.58
C ILE A 193 2.86 38.18 7.47
N PHE A 194 2.87 39.26 8.27
CA PHE A 194 3.94 39.56 9.20
C PHE A 194 3.48 39.38 10.64
N GLU A 195 4.32 38.78 11.48
CA GLU A 195 4.18 38.85 12.94
C GLU A 195 4.82 40.16 13.41
N VAL A 196 4.03 41.07 13.98
CA VAL A 196 4.51 42.34 14.53
C VAL A 196 4.48 42.23 16.05
N THR A 197 5.63 41.99 16.68
CA THR A 197 5.74 41.99 18.15
C THR A 197 6.33 43.31 18.64
N PRO A 198 5.55 44.20 19.29
CA PRO A 198 6.11 45.42 19.88
C PRO A 198 7.00 45.08 21.08
N ARG A 199 8.25 45.55 21.08
CA ARG A 199 9.15 45.39 22.22
C ARG A 199 8.88 46.46 23.29
N GLN A 200 8.43 45.99 24.45
CA GLN A 200 8.28 46.63 25.78
C GLN A 200 8.23 48.18 25.86
N GLY A 201 7.06 48.71 26.29
CA GLY A 201 7.00 50.05 26.90
C GLY A 201 5.69 50.82 26.76
N PHE A 202 4.80 50.47 25.82
CA PHE A 202 3.61 51.29 25.53
C PHE A 202 2.29 50.62 25.96
N PRO A 203 1.42 51.33 26.71
CA PRO A 203 0.15 50.78 27.17
C PRO A 203 -0.82 50.62 26.00
N VAL A 204 -1.23 49.39 25.74
CA VAL A 204 -2.37 49.07 24.87
C VAL A 204 -3.62 49.60 25.57
N GLY A 205 -4.13 50.74 25.10
CA GLY A 205 -5.31 51.40 25.65
C GLY A 205 -6.54 50.50 25.63
N ARG A 206 -7.24 50.44 26.76
CA ARG A 206 -8.46 49.66 26.99
C ARG A 206 -9.63 50.10 26.10
N GLU A 207 -10.30 49.06 25.60
CA GLU A 207 -11.75 48.91 25.35
C GLU A 207 -12.41 49.71 24.22
N THR A 208 -12.89 48.99 23.19
CA THR A 208 -14.31 48.99 22.77
C THR A 208 -14.63 47.72 21.95
N ASN A 209 -15.84 47.20 22.13
CA ASN A 209 -16.34 45.87 21.73
C ASN A 209 -16.44 45.61 20.20
N LEU A 210 -15.37 45.13 19.57
CA LEU A 210 -15.35 44.35 18.32
C LEU A 210 -14.19 43.34 18.42
N PRO A 211 -14.29 42.10 17.89
CA PRO A 211 -13.35 41.02 18.22
C PRO A 211 -11.96 41.12 17.59
N PHE A 212 -11.62 42.25 16.96
CA PHE A 212 -10.27 42.55 16.50
C PHE A 212 -9.95 44.01 16.81
N PRO A 213 -8.88 44.31 17.57
CA PRO A 213 -8.44 45.68 17.76
C PRO A 213 -7.95 46.20 16.41
N ALA A 214 -8.75 47.08 15.80
CA ALA A 214 -8.25 48.00 14.79
C ALA A 214 -7.06 48.73 15.43
N ILE A 215 -5.86 48.52 14.88
CA ILE A 215 -4.70 49.35 15.15
C ILE A 215 -5.04 50.74 14.62
N ASN A 216 -5.69 51.53 15.46
CA ASN A 216 -5.92 52.94 15.25
C ASN A 216 -4.72 53.66 15.88
N SER A 217 -3.58 53.64 15.17
CA SER A 217 -2.45 54.50 15.46
C SER A 217 -1.96 55.08 14.14
N SER A 218 -1.92 56.40 14.09
CA SER A 218 -1.62 57.28 12.96
C SER A 218 -0.21 57.17 12.35
N LEU A 219 0.40 56.00 12.39
CA LEU A 219 1.65 55.64 11.71
C LEU A 219 1.34 54.40 10.89
N ALA A 220 0.62 54.64 9.80
CA ALA A 220 -0.03 53.59 9.05
C ALA A 220 0.99 52.72 8.29
N PRO A 221 0.63 51.45 8.01
CA PRO A 221 1.30 50.57 7.04
C PRO A 221 1.36 51.11 5.59
N SER A 222 1.13 52.41 5.38
CA SER A 222 1.13 53.15 4.11
C SER A 222 2.48 53.77 3.73
N HIS A 223 3.51 53.60 4.57
CA HIS A 223 4.81 54.27 4.40
C HIS A 223 5.89 53.39 3.76
N PHE A 224 5.69 52.07 3.76
CA PHE A 224 6.65 51.09 3.26
C PHE A 224 5.97 50.07 2.37
N LEU A 225 6.60 49.76 1.23
CA LEU A 225 6.23 48.67 0.35
C LEU A 225 7.23 47.53 0.54
N ILE A 226 6.76 46.31 0.76
CA ILE A 226 7.62 45.13 0.84
C ILE A 226 7.24 44.21 -0.32
N GLU A 227 8.23 43.91 -1.17
CA GLU A 227 8.05 43.13 -2.38
C GLU A 227 8.92 41.87 -2.32
N LYS A 228 8.36 40.71 -2.68
CA LYS A 228 9.11 39.46 -2.75
C LYS A 228 9.87 39.39 -4.08
N LYS A 229 11.19 39.16 -4.03
CA LYS A 229 12.07 38.93 -5.17
C LYS A 229 12.60 37.50 -5.17
N ASP A 230 13.23 37.09 -6.28
CA ASP A 230 13.70 35.71 -6.50
C ASP A 230 14.73 35.23 -5.44
N GLU A 231 15.50 36.16 -4.84
CA GLU A 231 16.54 35.84 -3.83
C GLU A 231 16.28 36.45 -2.43
N GLY A 232 15.09 37.02 -2.17
CA GLY A 232 14.79 37.62 -0.87
C GLY A 232 13.59 38.57 -0.87
N PHE A 233 13.42 39.35 0.20
CA PHE A 233 12.39 40.39 0.26
C PHE A 233 13.04 41.77 0.17
N GLN A 234 12.45 42.68 -0.61
CA GLN A 234 12.92 44.06 -0.71
C GLN A 234 11.90 44.99 -0.05
N ILE A 235 12.33 45.76 0.96
CA ILE A 235 11.52 46.83 1.55
C ILE A 235 11.91 48.18 0.97
N ARG A 236 10.93 49.01 0.62
CA ARG A 236 11.11 50.35 0.04
C ARG A 236 10.20 51.36 0.74
N THR A 237 10.73 52.54 1.04
CA THR A 237 9.92 53.64 1.59
C THR A 237 9.11 54.33 0.47
N ILE A 238 7.79 54.39 0.62
CA ILE A 238 6.86 55.02 -0.33
C ILE A 238 6.30 56.37 0.16
N ALA A 239 6.60 56.76 1.39
CA ALA A 239 6.16 58.04 1.98
C ALA A 239 6.71 59.28 1.25
N PRO A 240 6.05 60.46 1.34
CA PRO A 240 6.60 61.75 0.89
C PRO A 240 7.89 62.12 1.64
N LYS A 241 8.78 62.89 1.01
CA LYS A 241 10.13 63.22 1.53
C LYS A 241 10.10 63.78 2.97
N GLU A 242 9.13 64.65 3.27
CA GLU A 242 8.95 65.29 4.58
C GLU A 242 8.56 64.33 5.73
N GLU A 243 8.03 63.15 5.38
CA GLU A 243 7.72 62.08 6.33
C GLU A 243 8.85 61.06 6.42
N ARG A 244 9.59 60.81 5.32
CA ARG A 244 10.81 59.98 5.33
C ARG A 244 11.88 60.54 6.28
N ASP A 245 12.08 61.86 6.24
CA ASP A 245 13.07 62.52 7.09
C ASP A 245 12.68 62.48 8.58
N ARG A 246 11.38 62.34 8.86
CA ARG A 246 10.82 62.29 10.21
C ARG A 246 10.84 60.87 10.79
N PHE A 247 10.74 59.86 9.93
CA PHE A 247 10.71 58.43 10.28
C PHE A 247 11.62 57.61 9.34
N PRO A 248 12.95 57.74 9.49
CA PRO A 248 13.88 57.03 8.62
C PRO A 248 13.80 55.52 8.84
N LEU A 249 13.71 54.76 7.74
CA LEU A 249 13.86 53.31 7.77
C LEU A 249 15.29 52.96 8.14
N LYS A 250 15.47 52.23 9.25
CA LYS A 250 16.78 51.75 9.68
C LYS A 250 16.84 50.23 9.66
N VAL A 251 17.83 49.67 8.97
CA VAL A 251 18.15 48.23 8.99
C VAL A 251 19.52 48.06 9.61
N ALA A 252 19.62 47.24 10.66
CA ALA A 252 20.85 47.08 11.45
C ALA A 252 21.47 48.41 11.98
N GLY A 253 20.66 49.47 12.11
CA GLY A 253 21.10 50.78 12.59
C GLY A 253 21.47 51.78 11.50
N GLU A 254 21.57 51.37 10.24
CA GLU A 254 21.84 52.26 9.10
C GLU A 254 20.55 52.74 8.45
N VAL A 255 20.50 54.01 8.05
CA VAL A 255 19.35 54.59 7.33
C VAL A 255 19.40 54.14 5.88
N VAL A 256 18.35 53.45 5.42
CA VAL A 256 18.33 52.83 4.09
C VAL A 256 17.01 53.17 3.38
N GLU A 257 17.06 53.61 2.12
CA GLU A 257 15.84 53.83 1.33
C GLU A 257 15.22 52.53 0.80
N THR A 258 16.06 51.52 0.58
CA THR A 258 15.68 50.19 0.09
C THR A 258 16.62 49.12 0.64
N ALA A 259 16.10 48.09 1.30
CA ALA A 259 16.91 47.04 1.91
C ALA A 259 16.43 45.63 1.52
N GLU A 260 17.37 44.70 1.37
CA GLU A 260 17.09 43.28 1.22
C GLU A 260 17.00 42.62 2.60
N LEU A 261 15.92 41.87 2.84
CA LEU A 261 15.60 41.26 4.13
C LEU A 261 15.85 39.73 4.06
N PRO A 262 16.80 39.18 4.83
CA PRO A 262 16.87 37.74 5.11
C PRO A 262 15.71 37.26 6.01
N ASP A 263 15.56 35.93 6.16
CA ASP A 263 14.49 35.21 6.89
C ASP A 263 14.18 35.75 8.29
N ARG A 264 15.14 36.42 8.93
CA ARG A 264 14.95 37.13 10.20
C ARG A 264 15.72 38.45 10.20
N THR A 265 15.00 39.58 10.14
CA THR A 265 15.63 40.90 10.04
C THR A 265 15.04 41.89 11.04
N ARG A 266 15.89 42.65 11.73
CA ARG A 266 15.45 43.74 12.60
C ARG A 266 15.38 45.04 11.83
N ILE A 267 14.26 45.71 11.94
CA ILE A 267 14.01 47.01 11.33
C ILE A 267 13.57 47.98 12.42
N GLN A 268 14.15 49.18 12.42
CA GLN A 268 13.69 50.29 13.24
C GLN A 268 13.03 51.33 12.35
N ALA A 269 11.84 51.80 12.74
CA ALA A 269 11.15 52.90 12.09
C ALA A 269 10.65 53.88 13.17
N GLY A 270 11.30 55.03 13.27
CA GLY A 270 11.08 55.94 14.41
C GLY A 270 11.51 55.31 15.74
N ASP A 271 10.63 55.37 16.75
CA ASP A 271 10.84 54.79 18.09
C ASP A 271 10.45 53.30 18.19
N TYR A 272 9.99 52.70 17.08
CA TYR A 272 9.49 51.33 17.06
C TYR A 272 10.56 50.37 16.51
N GLU A 273 10.85 49.32 17.28
CA GLU A 273 11.67 48.18 16.85
C GLU A 273 10.75 47.03 16.40
N PHE A 274 10.93 46.58 15.16
CA PHE A 274 10.20 45.49 14.54
C PHE A 274 11.16 44.34 14.23
N GLU A 275 10.80 43.12 14.60
CA GLU A 275 11.49 41.90 14.16
C GLU A 275 10.66 41.24 13.07
N PHE A 276 11.19 41.20 11.84
CA PHE A 276 10.56 40.56 10.70
C PHE A 276 10.99 39.10 10.66
N GLN A 277 10.03 38.19 10.64
CA GLN A 277 10.25 36.77 10.42
C GLN A 277 9.31 36.26 9.33
N TYR A 278 9.85 35.48 8.39
CA TYR A 278 9.03 34.86 7.35
C TYR A 278 8.00 33.91 7.96
N ALA A 279 6.72 34.24 7.82
CA ALA A 279 5.62 33.35 8.10
C ALA A 279 5.20 32.67 6.78
N PRO A 280 5.23 31.32 6.68
CA PRO A 280 4.69 30.66 5.52
C PRO A 280 3.19 30.99 5.38
N PRO A 281 2.67 31.05 4.15
CA PRO A 281 1.25 31.32 3.93
C PRO A 281 0.39 30.34 4.76
N ILE A 282 -0.75 30.78 5.30
CA ILE A 282 -1.62 29.97 6.18
C ILE A 282 -1.90 28.57 5.60
N GLY A 283 -2.01 28.46 4.27
CA GLY A 283 -2.16 27.19 3.56
C GLY A 283 -0.97 26.24 3.69
N ALA A 284 0.26 26.75 3.71
CA ALA A 284 1.48 25.95 3.85
C ALA A 284 1.63 25.36 5.26
N ALA A 285 1.36 26.13 6.31
CA ALA A 285 1.36 25.60 7.67
C ALA A 285 0.29 24.51 7.86
N THR A 286 -0.90 24.73 7.29
CA THR A 286 -2.01 23.76 7.31
C THR A 286 -1.68 22.47 6.53
N LEU A 287 -1.15 22.60 5.30
CA LEU A 287 -0.68 21.47 4.47
C LEU A 287 0.38 20.65 5.19
N LYS A 288 1.40 21.32 5.72
CA LYS A 288 2.51 20.66 6.42
C LYS A 288 2.06 19.93 7.67
N GLY A 289 1.25 20.56 8.52
CA GLY A 289 0.73 19.93 9.74
C GLY A 289 -0.09 18.67 9.43
N TYR A 290 -0.99 18.78 8.45
CA TYR A 290 -1.78 17.63 8.01
C TYR A 290 -0.92 16.53 7.39
N TYR A 291 0.06 16.89 6.55
CA TYR A 291 0.96 15.94 5.93
C TYR A 291 1.74 15.14 6.98
N LEU A 292 2.42 15.83 7.90
CA LEU A 292 3.25 15.20 8.93
C LEU A 292 2.44 14.31 9.87
N GLU A 293 1.24 14.73 10.26
CA GLU A 293 0.41 13.99 11.20
C GLU A 293 -0.35 12.82 10.55
N LYS A 294 -0.88 13.03 9.33
CA LYS A 294 -1.87 12.12 8.73
C LYS A 294 -1.37 11.33 7.54
N ILE A 295 -0.49 11.90 6.71
CA ILE A 295 -0.10 11.35 5.41
C ILE A 295 1.29 10.71 5.45
N ARG A 296 2.30 11.40 5.97
CA ARG A 296 3.69 10.90 6.10
C ARG A 296 3.77 9.53 6.79
N PRO A 297 3.01 9.24 7.88
CA PRO A 297 3.03 7.91 8.50
C PRO A 297 2.57 6.78 7.58
N TYR A 298 1.78 7.07 6.53
CA TYR A 298 1.32 6.06 5.57
C TYR A 298 2.44 5.57 4.64
N PHE A 299 3.44 6.42 4.41
CA PHE A 299 4.63 6.11 3.63
C PHE A 299 5.77 5.48 4.45
N GLU A 300 5.58 5.30 5.77
CA GLU A 300 6.54 4.51 6.56
C GLU A 300 6.57 3.06 6.10
N LEU A 301 7.71 2.40 6.28
CA LEU A 301 7.90 0.99 5.91
C LEU A 301 6.90 0.08 6.64
N TRP A 302 6.70 0.36 7.93
CA TRP A 302 5.84 -0.40 8.86
C TRP A 302 4.79 0.53 9.50
N PRO A 303 3.78 0.99 8.74
CA PRO A 303 2.79 1.91 9.26
C PRO A 303 1.95 1.23 10.34
N SER A 304 1.48 2.00 11.31
CA SER A 304 0.58 1.51 12.35
C SER A 304 -0.68 0.84 11.73
N ARG A 305 -1.34 -0.05 12.48
CA ARG A 305 -2.55 -0.72 11.99
C ARG A 305 -3.64 0.29 11.60
N GLU A 306 -3.78 1.37 12.37
CA GLU A 306 -4.72 2.45 12.10
C GLU A 306 -4.41 3.12 10.77
N THR A 307 -3.17 3.58 10.61
CA THR A 307 -2.64 4.21 9.38
C THR A 307 -2.83 3.32 8.16
N LYS A 308 -2.51 2.02 8.28
CA LYS A 308 -2.66 1.04 7.20
C LYS A 308 -4.11 0.82 6.76
N THR A 309 -5.06 0.97 7.68
CA THR A 309 -6.49 0.74 7.40
C THR A 309 -7.25 1.98 6.95
N ARG A 310 -6.59 3.14 6.88
CA ARG A 310 -7.19 4.42 6.53
C ARG A 310 -7.64 4.49 5.07
N PHE A 311 -6.78 4.04 4.16
CA PHE A 311 -7.02 4.07 2.72
C PHE A 311 -7.25 2.66 2.20
N ARG A 312 -8.47 2.12 2.40
CA ARG A 312 -8.83 0.77 1.92
C ARG A 312 -9.25 0.79 0.47
N SER A 313 -9.86 1.89 0.04
CA SER A 313 -10.37 2.12 -1.30
C SER A 313 -9.80 3.42 -1.89
N VAL A 314 -9.86 3.52 -3.21
CA VAL A 314 -9.53 4.76 -3.95
C VAL A 314 -10.44 5.91 -3.48
N GLU A 315 -11.70 5.58 -3.18
CA GLU A 315 -12.72 6.52 -2.70
C GLU A 315 -12.35 7.14 -1.36
N ASP A 316 -11.73 6.37 -0.45
CA ASP A 316 -11.27 6.89 0.84
C ASP A 316 -10.17 7.95 0.66
N ILE A 317 -9.27 7.74 -0.32
CA ILE A 317 -8.20 8.68 -0.65
C ILE A 317 -8.81 9.95 -1.23
N HIS A 318 -9.67 9.83 -2.25
CA HIS A 318 -10.30 10.99 -2.88
C HIS A 318 -11.12 11.82 -1.89
N ASN A 319 -11.98 11.19 -1.09
CA ASN A 319 -12.77 11.90 -0.08
C ASN A 319 -11.90 12.63 0.95
N CYS A 320 -10.78 12.02 1.34
CA CYS A 320 -9.83 12.61 2.27
C CYS A 320 -9.19 13.88 1.69
N PHE A 321 -8.67 13.82 0.45
CA PHE A 321 -8.06 14.97 -0.21
C PHE A 321 -9.10 16.02 -0.66
N ASP A 322 -10.31 15.63 -1.05
CA ASP A 322 -11.41 16.55 -1.39
C ASP A 322 -11.87 17.35 -0.18
N HIS A 323 -11.96 16.72 0.99
CA HIS A 323 -12.23 17.42 2.22
C HIS A 323 -11.10 18.40 2.55
N PHE A 324 -9.85 17.97 2.38
CA PHE A 324 -8.69 18.78 2.71
C PHE A 324 -8.50 19.99 1.79
N ARG A 325 -8.74 19.84 0.48
CA ARG A 325 -8.69 20.93 -0.51
C ARG A 325 -9.59 22.12 -0.17
N LYS A 326 -10.70 21.90 0.55
CA LYS A 326 -11.63 22.96 0.98
C LYS A 326 -11.00 23.97 1.95
N PHE A 327 -9.92 23.58 2.63
CA PHE A 327 -9.21 24.41 3.60
C PHE A 327 -7.94 25.05 3.03
N LEU A 328 -7.63 24.81 1.75
CA LEU A 328 -6.40 25.28 1.11
C LEU A 328 -6.67 26.29 0.00
N PRO A 329 -5.81 27.33 -0.15
CA PRO A 329 -5.86 28.24 -1.30
C PRO A 329 -5.75 27.48 -2.63
N GLN A 330 -6.38 28.01 -3.69
CA GLN A 330 -6.28 27.43 -5.03
C GLN A 330 -4.88 27.64 -5.65
N GLY A 331 -4.53 26.85 -6.66
CA GLY A 331 -3.23 26.89 -7.35
C GLY A 331 -2.31 25.74 -6.94
N SER A 332 -1.05 26.05 -6.62
CA SER A 332 0.00 25.06 -6.33
C SER A 332 -0.33 24.10 -5.19
N PHE A 333 -1.12 24.53 -4.19
CA PHE A 333 -1.57 23.66 -3.09
C PHE A 333 -2.49 22.52 -3.57
N HIS A 334 -3.37 22.80 -4.53
CA HIS A 334 -4.29 21.80 -5.07
C HIS A 334 -3.56 20.80 -5.96
N GLU A 335 -2.53 21.26 -6.68
CA GLU A 335 -1.63 20.40 -7.46
C GLU A 335 -0.84 19.44 -6.56
N VAL A 336 -0.25 19.94 -5.46
CA VAL A 336 0.41 19.07 -4.47
C VAL A 336 -0.57 18.07 -3.86
N CYS A 337 -1.80 18.47 -3.56
CA CYS A 337 -2.83 17.53 -3.10
C CYS A 337 -3.13 16.43 -4.13
N ASN A 338 -3.16 16.75 -5.43
CA ASN A 338 -3.36 15.77 -6.49
C ASN A 338 -2.21 14.77 -6.53
N ASN A 339 -0.97 15.25 -6.49
CA ASN A 339 0.21 14.39 -6.53
C ASN A 339 0.33 13.51 -5.29
N LEU A 340 0.07 14.06 -4.09
CA LEU A 340 0.01 13.27 -2.86
C LEU A 340 -1.08 12.20 -2.90
N SER A 341 -2.25 12.50 -3.50
CA SER A 341 -3.31 11.51 -3.71
C SER A 341 -2.85 10.36 -4.62
N LEU A 342 -2.11 10.66 -5.69
CA LEU A 342 -1.51 9.67 -6.59
C LEU A 342 -0.50 8.78 -5.85
N LEU A 343 0.41 9.36 -5.08
CA LEU A 343 1.38 8.60 -4.28
C LEU A 343 0.70 7.72 -3.22
N CYS A 344 -0.38 8.21 -2.60
CA CYS A 344 -1.17 7.42 -1.64
C CYS A 344 -1.84 6.22 -2.33
N GLU A 345 -2.35 6.41 -3.55
CA GLU A 345 -2.93 5.33 -4.35
C GLU A 345 -1.85 4.30 -4.73
N GLU A 346 -0.68 4.72 -5.17
CA GLU A 346 0.43 3.82 -5.48
C GLU A 346 0.86 3.01 -4.24
N ARG A 347 0.98 3.66 -3.08
CA ARG A 347 1.26 2.98 -1.81
C ARG A 347 0.18 1.95 -1.44
N ARG A 348 -1.10 2.25 -1.69
CA ARG A 348 -2.22 1.31 -1.48
C ARG A 348 -2.07 0.07 -2.37
N GLN A 349 -1.67 0.26 -3.63
CA GLN A 349 -1.40 -0.84 -4.57
C GLN A 349 -0.26 -1.73 -4.09
N LEU A 350 0.85 -1.15 -3.61
CA LEU A 350 1.98 -1.89 -3.04
C LEU A 350 1.59 -2.69 -1.78
N ILE A 351 0.78 -2.12 -0.88
CA ILE A 351 0.28 -2.82 0.32
C ILE A 351 -0.58 -4.03 -0.06
N LEU A 352 -1.43 -3.87 -1.07
CA LEU A 352 -2.24 -4.96 -1.59
C LEU A 352 -1.33 -6.04 -2.17
N GLN A 353 -0.39 -5.66 -3.04
CA GLN A 353 0.55 -6.58 -3.67
C GLN A 353 1.36 -7.38 -2.64
N ASP A 354 1.94 -6.74 -1.64
CA ASP A 354 2.66 -7.38 -0.53
C ASP A 354 1.79 -8.41 0.21
N ARG A 355 0.53 -8.04 0.52
CA ARG A 355 -0.43 -8.95 1.15
C ARG A 355 -0.70 -10.18 0.29
N LEU A 356 -0.98 -9.99 -0.99
CA LEU A 356 -1.29 -11.06 -1.94
C LEU A 356 -0.10 -12.01 -2.11
N HIS A 357 1.11 -11.47 -2.21
CA HIS A 357 2.34 -12.24 -2.34
C HIS A 357 2.63 -13.09 -1.09
N ARG A 358 2.41 -12.53 0.12
CA ARG A 358 2.53 -13.27 1.38
C ARG A 358 1.58 -14.45 1.48
N TRP A 359 0.32 -14.31 1.04
CA TRP A 359 -0.63 -15.42 1.02
C TRP A 359 -0.16 -16.57 0.11
N MET A 360 0.33 -16.24 -1.08
CA MET A 360 0.85 -17.23 -2.03
C MET A 360 2.10 -17.95 -1.49
N HIS A 361 3.05 -17.21 -0.92
CA HIS A 361 4.27 -17.78 -0.35
C HIS A 361 3.99 -18.62 0.91
N GLY A 362 3.14 -18.12 1.80
CA GLY A 362 2.71 -18.84 3.00
C GLY A 362 2.08 -20.18 2.65
N TRP A 363 1.18 -20.22 1.66
CA TRP A 363 0.58 -21.47 1.20
C TRP A 363 1.62 -22.49 0.70
N LEU A 364 2.58 -22.06 -0.14
CA LEU A 364 3.62 -22.95 -0.66
C LEU A 364 4.50 -23.54 0.45
N ILE A 365 4.83 -22.74 1.47
CA ILE A 365 5.65 -23.16 2.62
C ILE A 365 5.00 -24.31 3.39
N PHE A 366 3.66 -24.35 3.49
CA PHE A 366 2.96 -25.44 4.17
C PHE A 366 2.63 -26.61 3.25
N HIS A 367 2.14 -26.34 2.03
CA HIS A 367 1.64 -27.37 1.13
C HIS A 367 2.76 -28.27 0.61
N VAL A 368 3.92 -27.71 0.24
CA VAL A 368 5.01 -28.50 -0.37
C VAL A 368 5.63 -29.50 0.61
N PRO A 369 6.04 -29.13 1.84
CA PRO A 369 6.57 -30.09 2.81
C PRO A 369 5.54 -31.16 3.18
N LEU A 370 4.27 -30.78 3.35
CA LEU A 370 3.17 -31.72 3.60
C LEU A 370 3.07 -32.77 2.48
N SER A 371 3.13 -32.35 1.21
CA SER A 371 3.10 -33.28 0.08
C SER A 371 4.32 -34.22 0.03
N ILE A 372 5.51 -33.74 0.40
CA ILE A 372 6.72 -34.58 0.46
C ILE A 372 6.57 -35.66 1.54
N VAL A 373 6.17 -35.25 2.75
CA VAL A 373 5.91 -36.17 3.86
C VAL A 373 4.86 -37.20 3.47
N LEU A 374 3.77 -36.76 2.83
CA LEU A 374 2.72 -37.65 2.34
C LEU A 374 3.26 -38.68 1.35
N ILE A 375 3.99 -38.27 0.31
CA ILE A 375 4.56 -39.20 -0.69
C ILE A 375 5.46 -40.26 -0.02
N VAL A 376 6.33 -39.83 0.89
CA VAL A 376 7.24 -40.74 1.61
C VAL A 376 6.45 -41.71 2.49
N LEU A 377 5.49 -41.23 3.27
CA LEU A 377 4.67 -42.09 4.15
C LEU A 377 3.78 -43.04 3.34
N THR A 378 3.26 -42.62 2.19
CA THR A 378 2.51 -43.51 1.30
C THR A 378 3.41 -44.62 0.74
N LEU A 379 4.66 -44.33 0.38
CA LEU A 379 5.62 -45.34 -0.04
C LEU A 379 5.91 -46.35 1.08
N VAL A 380 6.15 -45.86 2.30
CA VAL A 380 6.35 -46.73 3.48
C VAL A 380 5.12 -47.58 3.74
N HIS A 381 3.92 -47.00 3.67
CA HIS A 381 2.67 -47.73 3.81
C HIS A 381 2.52 -48.83 2.75
N ALA A 382 2.85 -48.55 1.49
CA ALA A 382 2.79 -49.53 0.40
C ALA A 382 3.77 -50.69 0.64
N ILE A 383 5.01 -50.42 1.07
CA ILE A 383 6.00 -51.47 1.38
C ILE A 383 5.51 -52.35 2.54
N LEU A 384 5.05 -51.73 3.63
CA LEU A 384 4.57 -52.46 4.80
C LEU A 384 3.33 -53.30 4.49
N ALA A 385 2.39 -52.77 3.69
CA ALA A 385 1.18 -53.48 3.28
C ALA A 385 1.42 -54.63 2.29
N LEU A 386 2.61 -54.69 1.67
CA LEU A 386 3.01 -55.82 0.83
C LEU A 386 3.83 -56.87 1.60
N TRP A 387 4.43 -56.47 2.73
CA TRP A 387 5.23 -57.36 3.59
C TRP A 387 4.40 -58.12 4.62
N TYR A 388 3.36 -57.48 5.15
CA TYR A 388 2.39 -58.06 6.08
C TYR A 388 1.09 -58.36 5.35
#